data_AF-A0AA95SN88-F1
#
_entry.id   AF-A0AA95SN88-F1
#
_cell.length_a   1.000
_cell.length_b   1.000
_cell.length_c   1.000
_cell.angle_alpha   90.00
_cell.angle_beta   90.00
_cell.angle_gamma   90.00
#
_symmetry.space_group_name_H-M   'P 1'
#
loop_
_entity.id
_entity.type
_entity.pdbx_description
1 polymer ?
#
loop_
_entity_poly.entity_id
_entity_poly.type
_entity_poly.pdbx_seq_one_letter_code
_entity_poly.pdbx_strand_id
1 'polypeptide(L)'
;MAEFKEAPAGASMGEQLMTWVDNRFPATKMYKEHMSEYYAPKNFNWWYIFGSLAMLVLVIQIVTGIFLVMHYKPDAALAFGSVEYIMRDVPWGWLIRYMHSTGASAFFVVVYLHMFRGLIYGSYRKPRELVWIFGCGIFLCLMAEAFMGYLLPWGQMSYWGAQVIVNLFAAVPFVGPDLALLIRGDYVVGDATLNRFFSFHVIAVPLVLLGLVVAHIIALHEVGSNNPDGVEIKGPKAPKDANGHPLDGIPFHPYYTVHDVYGVGLFLMVFTAIIFFAPELGGYFLEYNNFIPADPLKTPAHIAPVWYFTPFYSMLRATTDPMVNVLAGVVGLGAVLTVLKGNFSGKGKIATLVIAAVAIFLLKTFDAKFWGVVVMGGAVVILFFLPWLDHSPVKSIRYRPDWHKYMYGVFVVFFLVLGYLGIQPPTDIGTLIAQVGTLFYFGFFLLMPWWSKLGTPKAVPERVTFHPH
;
A
#
# COMPACT_ATOMS: atom_id res chain seq x y z
N MET A 1 -15.30 21.48 -32.80
CA MET A 1 -16.50 20.63 -32.69
C MET A 1 -16.10 19.22 -33.08
N ALA A 2 -16.60 18.19 -32.39
CA ALA A 2 -16.31 16.82 -32.81
C ALA A 2 -16.90 16.57 -34.21
N GLU A 3 -16.16 15.89 -35.07
CA GLU A 3 -16.62 15.51 -36.41
C GLU A 3 -17.73 14.45 -36.26
N PHE A 4 -18.90 14.72 -36.85
CA PHE A 4 -20.04 13.80 -36.77
C PHE A 4 -19.83 12.67 -37.79
N LYS A 5 -19.69 11.44 -37.29
CA LYS A 5 -19.45 10.25 -38.10
C LYS A 5 -20.76 9.68 -38.62
N GLU A 6 -20.80 9.31 -39.90
CA GLU A 6 -21.89 8.52 -40.46
C GLU A 6 -21.51 7.04 -40.46
N ALA A 7 -22.48 6.17 -40.15
CA ALA A 7 -22.25 4.73 -40.20
C ALA A 7 -22.07 4.30 -41.67
N PRO A 8 -21.14 3.38 -41.98
CA PRO A 8 -20.96 2.88 -43.33
C PRO A 8 -22.25 2.35 -43.96
N ALA A 9 -22.40 2.48 -45.27
CA ALA A 9 -23.52 1.89 -45.98
C ALA A 9 -23.51 0.35 -45.80
N GLY A 10 -24.60 -0.22 -45.29
CA GLY A 10 -24.69 -1.65 -44.96
C GLY A 10 -24.12 -2.04 -43.60
N ALA A 11 -23.74 -1.06 -42.76
CA ALA A 11 -23.33 -1.31 -41.39
C ALA A 11 -24.37 -2.12 -40.62
N SER A 12 -23.87 -3.09 -39.83
CA SER A 12 -24.70 -3.85 -38.91
C SER A 12 -25.37 -2.94 -37.88
N MET A 13 -26.45 -3.42 -37.24
CA MET A 13 -27.12 -2.67 -36.17
C MET A 13 -26.14 -2.27 -35.04
N GLY A 14 -25.15 -3.12 -34.75
CA GLY A 14 -24.12 -2.83 -33.76
C GLY A 14 -23.19 -1.69 -34.16
N GLU A 15 -22.75 -1.64 -35.42
CA GLU A 15 -21.89 -0.57 -35.93
C GLU A 15 -22.63 0.77 -36.03
N GLN A 16 -23.91 0.74 -36.41
CA GLN A 16 -24.77 1.93 -36.40
C GLN A 16 -24.93 2.48 -34.99
N LEU A 17 -25.19 1.60 -34.01
CA LEU A 17 -25.28 1.96 -32.61
C LEU A 17 -23.97 2.56 -32.09
N MET A 18 -22.83 1.91 -32.36
CA MET A 18 -21.52 2.41 -31.92
C MET A 18 -21.17 3.75 -32.56
N THR A 19 -21.54 3.97 -33.82
CA THR A 19 -21.37 5.27 -34.47
C THR A 19 -22.22 6.35 -33.80
N TRP A 20 -23.47 6.04 -33.47
CA TRP A 20 -24.35 6.95 -32.73
C TRP A 20 -23.80 7.30 -31.34
N VAL A 21 -23.22 6.32 -30.63
CA VAL A 21 -22.55 6.52 -29.34
C VAL A 21 -21.32 7.41 -29.51
N ASP A 22 -20.42 7.08 -30.43
CA ASP A 22 -19.17 7.82 -30.65
C ASP A 22 -19.37 9.29 -31.02
N ASN A 23 -20.51 9.62 -31.65
CA ASN A 23 -20.89 11.01 -31.94
C ASN A 23 -21.27 11.83 -30.69
N ARG A 24 -21.48 11.19 -29.54
CA ARG A 24 -21.92 11.82 -28.27
C ARG A 24 -20.97 11.54 -27.10
N PHE A 25 -20.32 10.38 -27.13
CA PHE A 25 -19.41 9.91 -26.10
C PHE A 25 -18.30 9.08 -26.76
N PRO A 26 -17.00 9.40 -26.55
CA PRO A 26 -15.90 8.83 -27.31
C PRO A 26 -15.53 7.39 -26.88
N ALA A 27 -16.49 6.48 -26.84
CA ALA A 27 -16.34 5.11 -26.34
C ALA A 27 -15.23 4.33 -27.08
N THR A 28 -15.25 4.33 -28.41
CA THR A 28 -14.27 3.59 -29.21
C THR A 28 -12.87 4.17 -29.04
N LYS A 29 -12.76 5.50 -28.97
CA LYS A 29 -11.48 6.19 -28.74
C LYS A 29 -10.91 5.82 -27.37
N MET A 30 -11.72 5.87 -26.31
CA MET A 30 -11.30 5.49 -24.97
C MET A 30 -10.87 4.02 -24.91
N TYR A 31 -11.62 3.11 -25.55
CA TYR A 31 -11.24 1.70 -25.64
C TYR A 31 -9.90 1.52 -26.35
N LYS A 32 -9.66 2.22 -27.45
CA LYS A 32 -8.37 2.20 -28.15
C LYS A 32 -7.23 2.72 -27.27
N GLU A 33 -7.39 3.91 -26.71
CA GLU A 33 -6.35 4.56 -25.90
C GLU A 33 -5.99 3.80 -24.61
N HIS A 34 -6.93 3.07 -24.02
CA HIS A 34 -6.72 2.35 -22.77
C HIS A 34 -6.51 0.84 -22.91
N MET A 35 -6.96 0.21 -24.01
CA MET A 35 -6.96 -1.25 -24.16
C MET A 35 -6.31 -1.72 -25.47
N SER A 36 -6.94 -1.47 -26.63
CA SER A 36 -6.54 -2.12 -27.89
C SER A 36 -5.37 -1.46 -28.62
N GLU A 37 -5.11 -0.18 -28.36
CA GLU A 37 -3.98 0.58 -28.91
C GLU A 37 -3.08 1.15 -27.78
N TYR A 38 -3.29 0.70 -26.54
CA TYR A 38 -2.36 0.92 -25.44
C TYR A 38 -1.22 -0.09 -25.51
N TYR A 39 -0.03 0.37 -25.90
CA TYR A 39 1.15 -0.48 -26.04
C TYR A 39 1.88 -0.66 -24.71
N ALA A 40 2.00 -1.91 -24.26
CA ALA A 40 2.76 -2.30 -23.07
C ALA A 40 4.04 -3.08 -23.45
N PRO A 41 5.11 -3.02 -22.64
CA PRO A 41 6.35 -3.74 -22.92
C PRO A 41 6.15 -5.25 -23.03
N LYS A 42 6.59 -5.84 -24.14
CA LYS A 42 6.37 -7.26 -24.47
C LYS A 42 6.94 -8.30 -23.50
N ASN A 43 7.79 -7.91 -22.54
CA ASN A 43 8.46 -8.81 -21.60
C ASN A 43 7.96 -8.70 -20.15
N PHE A 44 6.71 -8.28 -19.94
CA PHE A 44 6.09 -8.45 -18.63
C PHE A 44 6.19 -9.91 -18.17
N ASN A 45 6.57 -10.07 -16.91
CA ASN A 45 6.52 -11.34 -16.23
C ASN A 45 5.38 -11.33 -15.21
N TRP A 46 5.22 -12.44 -14.50
CA TRP A 46 4.13 -12.65 -13.56
C TRP A 46 3.94 -11.51 -12.52
N TRP A 47 5.00 -10.79 -12.14
CA TRP A 47 4.91 -9.66 -11.20
C TRP A 47 4.02 -8.50 -11.69
N TYR A 48 3.66 -8.48 -12.97
CA TYR A 48 2.83 -7.44 -13.56
C TYR A 48 1.33 -7.66 -13.35
N ILE A 49 0.89 -8.86 -12.93
CA ILE A 49 -0.53 -9.16 -12.65
C ILE A 49 -1.07 -8.45 -11.40
N PHE A 50 -0.21 -8.07 -10.46
CA PHE A 50 -0.68 -7.54 -9.17
C PHE A 50 -1.44 -6.21 -9.29
N GLY A 51 -1.25 -5.46 -10.38
CA GLY A 51 -2.07 -4.28 -10.65
C GLY A 51 -3.53 -4.64 -10.98
N SER A 52 -3.75 -5.61 -11.86
CA SER A 52 -5.10 -6.08 -12.20
C SER A 52 -5.74 -6.86 -11.07
N LEU A 53 -4.97 -7.64 -10.30
CA LEU A 53 -5.48 -8.27 -9.07
C LEU A 53 -5.93 -7.24 -8.03
N ALA A 54 -5.21 -6.12 -7.87
CA ALA A 54 -5.63 -5.06 -6.94
C ALA A 54 -6.97 -4.45 -7.36
N MET A 55 -7.18 -4.24 -8.66
CA MET A 55 -8.46 -3.79 -9.20
C MET A 55 -9.58 -4.80 -8.97
N LEU A 56 -9.31 -6.09 -9.19
CA LEU A 56 -10.29 -7.15 -8.93
C LEU A 56 -10.70 -7.17 -7.45
N VAL A 57 -9.74 -7.15 -6.53
CA VAL A 57 -10.04 -7.18 -5.09
C VAL A 57 -10.75 -5.90 -4.66
N LEU A 58 -10.39 -4.73 -5.21
CA LEU A 58 -11.14 -3.49 -4.98
C LEU A 58 -12.63 -3.63 -5.34
N VAL A 59 -12.92 -4.19 -6.52
CA VAL A 59 -14.31 -4.46 -6.95
C VAL A 59 -14.99 -5.44 -6.01
N ILE A 60 -14.32 -6.52 -5.60
CA ILE A 60 -14.85 -7.48 -4.63
C ILE A 60 -15.21 -6.76 -3.32
N GLN A 61 -14.33 -5.91 -2.79
CA GLN A 61 -14.57 -5.18 -1.54
C GLN A 61 -15.75 -4.22 -1.66
N ILE A 62 -15.86 -3.46 -2.76
CA ILE A 62 -16.98 -2.52 -2.96
C ILE A 62 -18.30 -3.27 -3.07
N VAL A 63 -18.36 -4.31 -3.92
CA VAL A 63 -19.60 -5.07 -4.14
C VAL A 63 -20.03 -5.75 -2.85
N THR A 64 -19.12 -6.49 -2.19
CA THR A 64 -19.45 -7.17 -0.93
C THR A 64 -19.79 -6.18 0.18
N GLY A 65 -19.11 -5.04 0.27
CA GLY A 65 -19.41 -3.98 1.24
C GLY A 65 -20.82 -3.41 1.06
N ILE A 66 -21.26 -3.19 -0.19
CA ILE A 66 -22.62 -2.75 -0.51
C ILE A 66 -23.66 -3.78 -0.05
N PHE A 67 -23.42 -5.08 -0.27
CA PHE A 67 -24.33 -6.12 0.23
C PHE A 67 -24.33 -6.22 1.76
N LEU A 68 -23.19 -6.07 2.42
CA LEU A 68 -23.11 -6.10 3.88
C LEU A 68 -23.85 -4.91 4.52
N VAL A 69 -23.71 -3.71 3.96
CA VAL A 69 -24.34 -2.51 4.53
C VAL A 69 -25.87 -2.53 4.44
N MET A 70 -26.46 -3.33 3.53
CA MET A 70 -27.92 -3.54 3.48
C MET A 70 -28.48 -4.24 4.73
N HIS A 71 -27.63 -4.94 5.48
CA HIS A 71 -28.01 -5.75 6.65
C HIS A 71 -27.34 -5.30 7.96
N TYR A 72 -26.23 -4.58 7.88
CA TYR A 72 -25.48 -4.09 9.05
C TYR A 72 -26.19 -2.94 9.78
N LYS A 73 -26.03 -2.87 11.12
CA LYS A 73 -26.54 -1.79 11.97
C LYS A 73 -25.40 -1.03 12.65
N PRO A 74 -25.12 0.24 12.29
CA PRO A 74 -24.04 1.04 12.87
C PRO A 74 -24.44 1.64 14.24
N ASP A 75 -24.74 0.76 15.20
CA ASP A 75 -25.14 1.08 16.56
C ASP A 75 -24.36 0.15 17.52
N ALA A 76 -23.74 0.68 18.56
CA ALA A 76 -22.84 -0.08 19.43
C ALA A 76 -23.53 -1.26 20.15
N ALA A 77 -24.84 -1.20 20.38
CA ALA A 77 -25.62 -2.30 20.97
C ALA A 77 -26.02 -3.36 19.93
N LEU A 78 -26.13 -2.98 18.66
CA LEU A 78 -26.65 -3.85 17.59
C LEU A 78 -25.58 -4.36 16.62
N ALA A 79 -24.42 -3.70 16.53
CA ALA A 79 -23.41 -3.94 15.49
C ALA A 79 -22.95 -5.40 15.45
N PHE A 80 -22.48 -5.92 16.59
CA PHE A 80 -22.05 -7.31 16.69
C PHE A 80 -23.18 -8.29 16.34
N GLY A 81 -24.37 -8.07 16.88
CA GLY A 81 -25.55 -8.89 16.59
C GLY A 81 -25.97 -8.86 15.12
N SER A 82 -25.84 -7.71 14.45
CA SER A 82 -26.15 -7.56 13.02
C SER A 82 -25.16 -8.32 12.13
N VAL A 83 -23.90 -8.43 12.54
CA VAL A 83 -22.91 -9.24 11.83
C VAL A 83 -23.19 -10.74 12.00
N GLU A 84 -23.60 -11.17 13.19
CA GLU A 84 -24.04 -12.56 13.40
C GLU A 84 -25.33 -12.88 12.63
N TYR A 85 -26.26 -11.93 12.52
CA TYR A 85 -27.44 -12.05 11.66
C TYR A 85 -27.06 -12.25 10.18
N ILE A 86 -26.09 -11.48 9.66
CA ILE A 86 -25.55 -11.67 8.31
C ILE A 86 -24.99 -13.08 8.13
N MET A 87 -24.29 -13.61 9.14
CA MET A 87 -23.70 -14.95 9.05
C MET A 87 -24.73 -16.07 9.05
N ARG A 88 -25.80 -15.93 9.81
CA ARG A 88 -26.68 -17.05 10.17
C ARG A 88 -27.99 -17.04 9.40
N ASP A 89 -28.54 -15.85 9.14
CA ASP A 89 -29.93 -15.69 8.72
C ASP A 89 -30.06 -15.11 7.31
N VAL A 90 -29.08 -14.32 6.86
CA VAL A 90 -29.08 -13.79 5.49
C VAL A 90 -28.65 -14.90 4.51
N PRO A 91 -29.46 -15.23 3.49
CA PRO A 91 -29.06 -16.21 2.47
C PRO A 91 -27.72 -15.83 1.83
N TRP A 92 -26.74 -16.74 1.90
CA TRP A 92 -25.36 -16.51 1.44
C TRP A 92 -24.59 -15.39 2.16
N GLY A 93 -25.12 -14.82 3.25
CA GLY A 93 -24.47 -13.72 3.97
C GLY A 93 -23.11 -14.11 4.58
N TRP A 94 -22.94 -15.36 5.02
CA TRP A 94 -21.65 -15.88 5.46
C TRP A 94 -20.57 -15.82 4.37
N LEU A 95 -20.94 -16.13 3.12
CA LEU A 95 -20.01 -16.12 1.99
C LEU A 95 -19.60 -14.69 1.69
N ILE A 96 -20.56 -13.76 1.67
CA ILE A 96 -20.29 -12.34 1.43
C ILE A 96 -19.44 -11.73 2.56
N ARG A 97 -19.69 -12.08 3.83
CA ARG A 97 -18.84 -11.63 4.95
C ARG A 97 -17.42 -12.17 4.82
N TYR A 98 -17.24 -13.46 4.49
CA TYR A 98 -15.91 -14.01 4.30
C TYR A 98 -15.20 -13.46 3.07
N MET A 99 -15.91 -13.24 1.96
CA MET A 99 -15.35 -12.54 0.80
C MET A 99 -14.84 -11.14 1.18
N HIS A 100 -15.60 -10.38 1.96
CA HIS A 100 -15.19 -9.03 2.37
C HIS A 100 -14.04 -9.02 3.37
N SER A 101 -14.07 -9.89 4.38
CA SER A 101 -13.05 -9.94 5.44
C SER A 101 -11.75 -10.57 4.96
N THR A 102 -11.80 -11.77 4.35
CA THR A 102 -10.60 -12.39 3.75
C THR A 102 -10.11 -11.61 2.53
N GLY A 103 -11.02 -10.93 1.82
CA GLY A 103 -10.70 -10.03 0.72
C GLY A 103 -9.83 -8.85 1.16
N ALA A 104 -10.03 -8.30 2.37
CA ALA A 104 -9.12 -7.30 2.92
C ALA A 104 -7.69 -7.83 3.09
N SER A 105 -7.53 -9.05 3.63
CA SER A 105 -6.21 -9.69 3.72
C SER A 105 -5.59 -9.96 2.34
N ALA A 106 -6.38 -10.48 1.39
CA ALA A 106 -5.93 -10.68 0.01
C ALA A 106 -5.49 -9.36 -0.64
N PHE A 107 -6.19 -8.26 -0.35
CA PHE A 107 -5.85 -6.93 -0.86
C PHE A 107 -4.45 -6.50 -0.41
N PHE A 108 -4.13 -6.65 0.89
CA PHE A 108 -2.80 -6.32 1.39
C PHE A 108 -1.70 -7.24 0.88
N VAL A 109 -1.97 -8.54 0.71
CA VAL A 109 -1.01 -9.45 0.04
C VAL A 109 -0.70 -8.94 -1.37
N VAL A 110 -1.74 -8.65 -2.16
CA VAL A 110 -1.61 -8.16 -3.53
C VAL A 110 -0.86 -6.83 -3.59
N VAL A 111 -1.20 -5.87 -2.72
CA VAL A 111 -0.57 -4.54 -2.69
C VAL A 111 0.87 -4.61 -2.20
N TYR A 112 1.21 -5.43 -1.20
CA TYR A 112 2.60 -5.62 -0.79
C TYR A 112 3.45 -6.21 -1.91
N LEU A 113 2.92 -7.19 -2.65
CA LEU A 113 3.62 -7.77 -3.81
C LEU A 113 3.71 -6.77 -4.97
N HIS A 114 2.68 -5.94 -5.18
CA HIS A 114 2.69 -4.86 -6.16
C HIS A 114 3.76 -3.79 -5.84
N MET A 115 3.85 -3.36 -4.58
CA MET A 115 4.85 -2.40 -4.10
C MET A 115 6.26 -3.00 -4.16
N PHE A 116 6.42 -4.28 -3.79
CA PHE A 116 7.69 -4.98 -3.91
C PHE A 116 8.15 -5.08 -5.37
N ARG A 117 7.24 -5.35 -6.31
CA ARG A 117 7.53 -5.25 -7.75
C ARG A 117 8.03 -3.86 -8.14
N GLY A 118 7.41 -2.82 -7.58
CA GLY A 118 7.83 -1.43 -7.76
C GLY A 118 9.27 -1.21 -7.29
N LEU A 119 9.59 -1.73 -6.10
CA LEU A 119 10.90 -1.68 -5.46
C LEU A 119 12.00 -2.37 -6.28
N ILE A 120 11.77 -3.60 -6.75
CA ILE A 120 12.79 -4.40 -7.46
C ILE A 120 13.03 -3.94 -8.90
N TYR A 121 12.03 -3.41 -9.60
CA TYR A 121 12.22 -2.92 -10.98
C TYR A 121 12.48 -1.41 -11.07
N GLY A 122 12.49 -0.70 -9.93
CA GLY A 122 12.68 0.74 -9.92
C GLY A 122 11.53 1.47 -10.62
N SER A 123 10.29 0.95 -10.51
CA SER A 123 9.11 1.50 -11.21
C SER A 123 8.64 2.83 -10.63
N TYR A 124 9.21 3.26 -9.50
CA TYR A 124 8.99 4.56 -8.87
C TYR A 124 9.94 5.65 -9.38
N ARG A 125 10.98 5.27 -10.14
CA ARG A 125 11.99 6.20 -10.63
C ARG A 125 11.48 6.96 -11.85
N LYS A 126 12.11 8.09 -12.16
CA LYS A 126 11.81 8.93 -13.31
C LYS A 126 11.51 8.12 -14.58
N PRO A 127 10.43 8.39 -15.32
CA PRO A 127 9.44 9.48 -15.15
C PRO A 127 8.18 9.10 -14.33
N ARG A 128 8.25 8.07 -13.46
CA ARG A 128 7.07 7.47 -12.80
C ARG A 128 6.85 7.93 -11.35
N GLU A 129 7.41 9.07 -10.97
CA GLU A 129 7.33 9.58 -9.60
C GLU A 129 5.87 9.79 -9.16
N LEU A 130 5.02 10.37 -10.03
CA LEU A 130 3.60 10.57 -9.73
C LEU A 130 2.82 9.26 -9.60
N VAL A 131 3.14 8.25 -10.42
CA VAL A 131 2.54 6.91 -10.30
C VAL A 131 2.80 6.36 -8.91
N TRP A 132 4.04 6.48 -8.43
CA TRP A 132 4.42 6.03 -7.10
C TRP A 132 3.75 6.83 -5.97
N ILE A 133 3.68 8.16 -6.07
CA ILE A 133 3.04 9.02 -5.07
C ILE A 133 1.54 8.69 -4.96
N PHE A 134 0.84 8.56 -6.09
CA PHE A 134 -0.56 8.13 -6.07
C PHE A 134 -0.69 6.72 -5.49
N GLY A 135 0.23 5.80 -5.81
CA GLY A 135 0.27 4.47 -5.22
C GLY A 135 0.44 4.49 -3.69
N CYS A 136 1.29 5.38 -3.16
CA CYS A 136 1.45 5.56 -1.72
C CYS A 136 0.19 6.19 -1.08
N GLY A 137 -0.48 7.11 -1.77
CA GLY A 137 -1.78 7.65 -1.35
C GLY A 137 -2.86 6.56 -1.28
N ILE A 138 -2.94 5.70 -2.31
CA ILE A 138 -3.82 4.52 -2.32
C ILE A 138 -3.51 3.61 -1.14
N PHE A 139 -2.24 3.34 -0.87
CA PHE A 139 -1.84 2.51 0.27
C PHE A 139 -2.30 3.10 1.61
N LEU A 140 -2.13 4.41 1.83
CA LEU A 140 -2.64 5.08 3.03
C LEU A 140 -4.17 5.00 3.15
N CYS A 141 -4.90 5.21 2.05
CA CYS A 141 -6.35 5.05 2.04
C CYS A 141 -6.77 3.61 2.34
N LEU A 142 -6.07 2.61 1.79
CA LEU A 142 -6.33 1.19 2.10
C LEU A 142 -6.05 0.85 3.56
N MET A 143 -5.01 1.41 4.17
CA MET A 143 -4.76 1.27 5.60
C MET A 143 -5.89 1.89 6.43
N ALA A 144 -6.37 3.07 6.06
CA ALA A 144 -7.51 3.69 6.71
C ALA A 144 -8.80 2.85 6.54
N GLU A 145 -9.10 2.39 5.33
CA GLU A 145 -10.25 1.53 5.03
C GLU A 145 -10.27 0.28 5.88
N ALA A 146 -9.17 -0.46 5.91
CA ALA A 146 -9.10 -1.71 6.62
C ALA A 146 -9.22 -1.51 8.13
N PHE A 147 -8.64 -0.44 8.69
CA PHE A 147 -8.82 -0.10 10.09
C PHE A 147 -10.29 0.23 10.43
N MET A 148 -10.93 1.11 9.66
CA MET A 148 -12.30 1.52 9.93
C MET A 148 -13.29 0.38 9.69
N GLY A 149 -13.09 -0.45 8.66
CA GLY A 149 -13.88 -1.66 8.42
C GLY A 149 -13.70 -2.71 9.53
N TYR A 150 -12.47 -2.88 10.04
CA TYR A 150 -12.18 -3.80 11.14
C TYR A 150 -12.83 -3.39 12.47
N LEU A 151 -13.20 -2.11 12.63
CA LEU A 151 -13.92 -1.60 13.79
C LEU A 151 -15.40 -2.02 13.77
N LEU A 152 -16.02 -2.17 12.60
CA LEU A 152 -17.47 -2.34 12.45
C LEU A 152 -18.07 -3.60 13.08
N PRO A 153 -17.41 -4.78 13.08
CA PRO A 153 -17.96 -5.95 13.76
C PRO A 153 -18.17 -5.76 15.27
N TRP A 154 -17.54 -4.75 15.87
CA TRP A 154 -17.69 -4.40 17.28
C TRP A 154 -17.41 -5.57 18.25
N GLY A 155 -16.44 -6.41 17.90
CA GLY A 155 -15.86 -7.41 18.79
C GLY A 155 -14.76 -6.85 19.67
N GLN A 156 -14.14 -7.69 20.51
CA GLN A 156 -13.07 -7.26 21.42
C GLN A 156 -11.89 -6.62 20.69
N MET A 157 -11.41 -7.22 19.59
CA MET A 157 -10.27 -6.69 18.85
C MET A 157 -10.62 -5.40 18.11
N SER A 158 -11.84 -5.31 17.58
CA SER A 158 -12.39 -4.08 17.00
C SER A 158 -12.37 -2.92 18.00
N TYR A 159 -12.95 -3.11 19.19
CA TYR A 159 -13.07 -2.08 20.22
C TYR A 159 -11.71 -1.65 20.78
N TRP A 160 -10.91 -2.61 21.25
CA TRP A 160 -9.63 -2.30 21.86
C TRP A 160 -8.59 -1.84 20.84
N GLY A 161 -8.64 -2.35 19.61
CA GLY A 161 -7.85 -1.84 18.49
C GLY A 161 -8.17 -0.38 18.19
N ALA A 162 -9.46 -0.02 18.12
CA ALA A 162 -9.88 1.37 17.95
C ALA A 162 -9.40 2.26 19.10
N GLN A 163 -9.56 1.80 20.34
CA GLN A 163 -9.08 2.51 21.53
C GLN A 163 -7.56 2.78 21.46
N VAL A 164 -6.76 1.78 21.08
CA VAL A 164 -5.31 1.95 20.94
C VAL A 164 -4.97 2.94 19.83
N ILE A 165 -5.50 2.76 18.62
CA ILE A 165 -5.17 3.61 17.46
C ILE A 165 -5.61 5.06 17.69
N VAL A 166 -6.81 5.31 18.21
CA VAL A 166 -7.26 6.69 18.46
C VAL A 166 -6.42 7.33 19.58
N ASN A 167 -5.98 6.57 20.57
CA ASN A 167 -5.07 7.07 21.62
C ASN A 167 -3.64 7.34 21.12
N LEU A 168 -3.25 6.90 19.92
CA LEU A 168 -1.98 7.30 19.30
C LEU A 168 -1.98 8.80 18.97
N PHE A 169 -3.13 9.34 18.52
CA PHE A 169 -3.25 10.78 18.23
C PHE A 169 -3.13 11.64 19.49
N ALA A 170 -3.48 11.10 20.66
CA ALA A 170 -3.31 11.78 21.94
C ALA A 170 -1.84 12.01 22.31
N ALA A 171 -0.89 11.29 21.67
CA ALA A 171 0.54 11.47 21.88
C ALA A 171 1.11 12.72 21.17
N VAL A 172 0.35 13.36 20.27
CA VAL A 172 0.81 14.56 19.57
C VAL A 172 0.93 15.72 20.58
N PRO A 173 2.10 16.36 20.72
CA PRO A 173 2.28 17.46 21.66
C PRO A 173 1.29 18.61 21.39
N PHE A 174 0.87 19.29 22.47
CA PHE A 174 0.01 20.47 22.49
C PHE A 174 -1.45 20.25 22.07
N VAL A 175 -1.73 19.48 21.02
CA VAL A 175 -3.09 19.31 20.44
C VAL A 175 -3.63 17.88 20.55
N GLY A 176 -2.83 16.94 21.06
CA GLY A 176 -3.16 15.51 21.06
C GLY A 176 -4.48 15.16 21.74
N PRO A 177 -4.74 15.59 22.99
CA PRO A 177 -6.00 15.28 23.68
C PRO A 177 -7.24 15.74 22.91
N ASP A 178 -7.22 16.98 22.41
CA ASP A 178 -8.31 17.56 21.63
C ASP A 178 -8.49 16.84 20.29
N LEU A 179 -7.38 16.46 19.63
CA LEU A 179 -7.41 15.69 18.39
C LEU A 179 -8.02 14.30 18.61
N ALA A 180 -7.63 13.60 19.68
CA ALA A 180 -8.17 12.27 19.99
C ALA A 180 -9.66 12.32 20.35
N LEU A 181 -10.09 13.37 21.07
CA LEU A 181 -11.49 13.65 21.37
C LEU A 181 -12.27 13.94 20.08
N LEU A 182 -11.74 14.82 19.22
CA LEU A 182 -12.32 15.14 17.93
C LEU A 182 -12.43 13.91 17.03
N ILE A 183 -11.48 12.99 17.03
CA ILE A 183 -11.54 11.78 16.19
C ILE A 183 -12.60 10.80 16.70
N ARG A 184 -12.65 10.52 18.01
CA ARG A 184 -13.58 9.53 18.56
C ARG A 184 -15.01 10.07 18.74
N GLY A 185 -15.18 11.37 18.94
CA GLY A 185 -16.49 12.03 19.09
C GLY A 185 -17.12 11.98 20.47
N ASP A 186 -16.44 11.44 21.47
CA ASP A 186 -16.87 11.36 22.87
C ASP A 186 -15.64 11.20 23.78
N TYR A 187 -15.76 11.12 25.10
CA TYR A 187 -14.62 10.94 26.00
C TYR A 187 -13.99 9.54 25.89
N VAL A 188 -14.79 8.54 25.52
CA VAL A 188 -14.37 7.15 25.33
C VAL A 188 -14.74 6.65 23.94
N VAL A 189 -14.14 5.54 23.49
CA VAL A 189 -14.63 4.83 22.31
C VAL A 189 -16.02 4.26 22.63
N GLY A 190 -16.98 4.59 21.78
CA GLY A 190 -18.38 4.24 21.96
C GLY A 190 -19.19 4.41 20.67
N ASP A 191 -20.50 4.58 20.80
CA ASP A 191 -21.43 4.64 19.67
C ASP A 191 -21.09 5.77 18.66
N ALA A 192 -20.79 6.97 19.17
CA ALA A 192 -20.36 8.10 18.33
C ALA A 192 -19.11 7.77 17.49
N THR A 193 -18.18 6.99 18.04
CA THR A 193 -16.99 6.54 17.31
C THR A 193 -17.38 5.58 16.20
N LEU A 194 -18.15 4.54 16.53
CA LEU A 194 -18.61 3.54 15.57
C LEU A 194 -19.33 4.17 14.38
N ASN A 195 -20.28 5.08 14.64
CA ASN A 195 -21.12 5.68 13.61
C ASN A 195 -20.29 6.55 12.63
N ARG A 196 -19.33 7.31 13.15
CA ARG A 196 -18.43 8.13 12.31
C ARG A 196 -17.51 7.27 11.45
N PHE A 197 -16.94 6.22 12.05
CA PHE A 197 -16.04 5.31 11.34
C PHE A 197 -16.78 4.50 10.27
N PHE A 198 -18.04 4.15 10.52
CA PHE A 198 -18.94 3.62 9.50
C PHE A 198 -19.11 4.59 8.32
N SER A 199 -19.40 5.87 8.58
CA SER A 199 -19.54 6.87 7.52
C SER A 199 -18.24 7.04 6.70
N PHE A 200 -17.09 7.05 7.36
CA PHE A 200 -15.80 7.16 6.68
C PHE A 200 -15.46 5.93 5.84
N HIS A 201 -15.70 4.72 6.36
CA HIS A 201 -15.45 3.46 5.67
C HIS A 201 -16.37 3.24 4.46
N VAL A 202 -17.64 3.64 4.55
CA VAL A 202 -18.62 3.36 3.50
C VAL A 202 -18.63 4.43 2.40
N ILE A 203 -18.35 5.69 2.75
CA ILE A 203 -18.55 6.82 1.83
C ILE A 203 -17.26 7.58 1.56
N ALA A 204 -16.69 8.20 2.59
CA ALA A 204 -15.67 9.22 2.38
C ALA A 204 -14.37 8.64 1.81
N VAL A 205 -13.84 7.59 2.43
CA VAL A 205 -12.56 7.01 2.02
C VAL A 205 -12.66 6.17 0.74
N PRO A 206 -13.75 5.45 0.43
CA PRO A 206 -13.86 4.76 -0.86
C PRO A 206 -13.90 5.73 -2.04
N LEU A 207 -14.56 6.89 -1.88
CA LEU A 207 -14.58 7.93 -2.92
C LEU A 207 -13.18 8.50 -3.19
N VAL A 208 -12.40 8.77 -2.13
CA VAL A 208 -11.01 9.21 -2.26
C VAL A 208 -10.15 8.12 -2.91
N LEU A 209 -10.33 6.86 -2.48
CA LEU A 209 -9.61 5.71 -3.01
C LEU A 209 -9.87 5.52 -4.52
N LEU A 210 -11.13 5.59 -4.96
CA LEU A 210 -11.49 5.51 -6.38
C LEU A 210 -10.86 6.66 -7.19
N GLY A 211 -10.92 7.89 -6.66
CA GLY A 211 -10.28 9.04 -7.30
C GLY A 211 -8.76 8.86 -7.46
N LEU A 212 -8.09 8.35 -6.42
CA LEU A 212 -6.65 8.07 -6.46
C LEU A 212 -6.30 6.93 -7.42
N VAL A 213 -7.12 5.87 -7.51
CA VAL A 213 -6.93 4.76 -8.46
C VAL A 213 -7.03 5.28 -9.90
N VAL A 214 -8.02 6.12 -10.20
CA VAL A 214 -8.15 6.77 -11.52
C VAL A 214 -6.91 7.62 -11.82
N ALA A 215 -6.49 8.47 -10.87
CA ALA A 215 -5.28 9.29 -11.02
C ALA A 215 -4.01 8.43 -11.23
N HIS A 216 -3.90 7.30 -10.54
CA HIS A 216 -2.80 6.35 -10.65
C HIS A 216 -2.73 5.71 -12.05
N ILE A 217 -3.87 5.26 -12.59
CA ILE A 217 -3.96 4.68 -13.93
C ILE A 217 -3.68 5.74 -15.00
N ILE A 218 -4.23 6.96 -14.87
CA ILE A 218 -3.96 8.06 -15.81
C ILE A 218 -2.46 8.39 -15.83
N ALA A 219 -1.84 8.54 -14.66
CA ALA A 219 -0.39 8.80 -14.57
C ALA A 219 0.42 7.67 -15.22
N LEU A 220 0.02 6.41 -15.02
CA LEU A 220 0.66 5.25 -15.66
C LEU A 220 0.49 5.26 -17.18
N HIS A 221 -0.69 5.60 -17.69
CA HIS A 221 -0.97 5.63 -19.12
C HIS A 221 -0.20 6.75 -19.82
N GLU A 222 0.01 7.89 -19.14
CA GLU A 222 0.78 9.02 -19.65
C GLU A 222 2.25 8.65 -19.85
N VAL A 223 2.90 8.03 -18.86
CA VAL A 223 4.35 7.74 -18.92
C VAL A 223 4.68 6.33 -19.41
N GLY A 224 3.70 5.43 -19.45
CA GLY A 224 3.86 4.04 -19.85
C GLY A 224 4.40 3.14 -18.74
N SER A 225 4.04 1.86 -18.80
CA SER A 225 4.52 0.85 -17.85
C SER A 225 6.03 0.63 -17.93
N ASN A 226 6.67 0.46 -16.78
CA ASN A 226 8.05 -0.02 -16.70
C ASN A 226 8.11 -1.51 -17.07
N ASN A 227 9.28 -2.08 -17.32
CA ASN A 227 9.45 -3.52 -17.55
C ASN A 227 10.59 -4.11 -16.71
N PRO A 228 10.75 -5.45 -16.66
CA PRO A 228 11.80 -6.08 -15.88
C PRO A 228 13.21 -5.64 -16.23
N ASP A 229 13.45 -5.09 -17.43
CA ASP A 229 14.75 -4.57 -17.82
C ASP A 229 14.96 -3.10 -17.45
N GLY A 230 13.89 -2.34 -17.20
CA GLY A 230 13.97 -0.90 -16.95
C GLY A 230 14.21 -0.05 -18.20
N VAL A 231 14.04 -0.63 -19.40
CA VAL A 231 14.21 0.04 -20.70
C VAL A 231 12.91 0.77 -21.09
N GLU A 232 12.99 2.02 -21.54
CA GLU A 232 11.78 2.77 -21.89
C GLU A 232 11.27 2.43 -23.30
N ILE A 233 9.97 2.11 -23.41
CA ILE A 233 9.30 1.90 -24.71
C ILE A 233 8.48 3.12 -25.15
N LYS A 234 8.29 4.10 -24.27
CA LYS A 234 7.55 5.34 -24.52
C LYS A 234 8.45 6.55 -24.26
N GLY A 235 8.27 7.60 -25.04
CA GLY A 235 9.00 8.87 -24.90
C GLY A 235 9.79 9.27 -26.15
N PRO A 236 10.47 10.44 -26.13
CA PRO A 236 11.09 11.03 -27.33
C PRO A 236 12.23 10.20 -27.94
N LYS A 237 12.89 9.37 -27.12
CA LYS A 237 14.05 8.55 -27.52
C LYS A 237 13.73 7.06 -27.62
N ALA A 238 12.47 6.66 -27.39
CA ALA A 238 12.09 5.27 -27.44
C ALA A 238 12.00 4.79 -28.91
N PRO A 239 12.51 3.59 -29.24
CA PRO A 239 12.43 3.06 -30.61
C PRO A 239 10.98 2.90 -31.08
N LYS A 240 10.70 3.40 -32.29
CA LYS A 240 9.38 3.29 -32.93
C LYS A 240 9.47 2.65 -34.30
N ASP A 241 8.39 2.01 -34.73
CA ASP A 241 8.23 1.51 -36.08
C ASP A 241 7.87 2.64 -37.07
N ALA A 242 7.70 2.28 -38.36
CA ALA A 242 7.35 3.23 -39.41
C ALA A 242 5.98 3.91 -39.21
N ASN A 243 5.08 3.29 -38.43
CA ASN A 243 3.75 3.81 -38.11
C ASN A 243 3.74 4.63 -36.81
N GLY A 244 4.90 4.76 -36.14
CA GLY A 244 5.03 5.50 -34.89
C GLY A 244 4.72 4.69 -33.62
N HIS A 245 4.49 3.38 -33.73
CA HIS A 245 4.26 2.51 -32.57
C HIS A 245 5.55 2.09 -31.89
N PRO A 246 5.55 1.84 -30.56
CA PRO A 246 6.73 1.33 -29.85
C PRO A 246 7.23 -0.01 -30.41
N LEU A 247 8.50 -0.08 -30.82
CA LEU A 247 9.09 -1.29 -31.41
C LEU A 247 9.15 -2.48 -30.44
N ASP A 248 9.23 -2.17 -29.15
CA ASP A 248 9.28 -3.15 -28.06
C ASP A 248 7.97 -3.23 -27.25
N GLY A 249 6.89 -2.63 -27.77
CA GLY A 249 5.55 -2.72 -27.21
C GLY A 249 4.66 -3.68 -27.98
N ILE A 250 3.67 -4.25 -27.29
CA ILE A 250 2.52 -4.95 -27.89
C ILE A 250 1.22 -4.34 -27.35
N PRO A 251 0.12 -4.37 -28.12
CA PRO A 251 -1.18 -3.96 -27.62
C PRO A 251 -1.56 -4.69 -26.32
N PHE A 252 -2.15 -3.97 -25.37
CA PHE A 252 -2.58 -4.57 -24.11
C PHE A 252 -3.70 -5.59 -24.32
N HIS A 253 -4.70 -5.26 -25.12
CA HIS A 253 -5.69 -6.22 -25.59
C HIS A 253 -5.30 -6.78 -26.97
N PRO A 254 -5.33 -8.12 -27.19
CA PRO A 254 -5.75 -9.16 -26.25
C PRO A 254 -4.63 -9.71 -25.35
N TYR A 255 -3.36 -9.46 -25.66
CA TYR A 255 -2.22 -10.17 -25.06
C TYR A 255 -2.18 -10.12 -23.54
N TYR A 256 -2.16 -8.93 -22.95
CA TYR A 256 -2.12 -8.75 -21.50
C TYR A 256 -3.47 -8.97 -20.84
N THR A 257 -4.58 -8.80 -21.56
CA THR A 257 -5.90 -9.24 -21.05
C THR A 257 -5.93 -10.74 -20.79
N VAL A 258 -5.43 -11.56 -21.73
CA VAL A 258 -5.38 -13.03 -21.57
C VAL A 258 -4.38 -13.44 -20.48
N HIS A 259 -3.20 -12.83 -20.47
CA HIS A 259 -2.20 -13.01 -19.40
C HIS A 259 -2.79 -12.73 -18.01
N ASP A 260 -3.52 -11.62 -17.86
CA ASP A 260 -4.09 -11.23 -16.58
C ASP A 260 -5.26 -12.13 -16.18
N VAL A 261 -6.10 -12.58 -17.13
CA VAL A 261 -7.17 -13.56 -16.86
C VAL A 261 -6.61 -14.88 -16.32
N TYR A 262 -5.45 -15.33 -16.81
CA TYR A 262 -4.77 -16.50 -16.24
C TYR A 262 -4.36 -16.26 -14.78
N GLY A 263 -3.74 -15.11 -14.48
CA GLY A 263 -3.38 -14.73 -13.12
C GLY A 263 -4.60 -14.60 -12.18
N VAL A 264 -5.70 -14.03 -12.69
CA VAL A 264 -7.00 -13.95 -12.00
C VAL A 264 -7.55 -15.34 -11.69
N GLY A 265 -7.49 -16.28 -12.63
CA GLY A 265 -7.95 -17.65 -12.41
C GLY A 265 -7.22 -18.35 -11.27
N LEU A 266 -5.89 -18.23 -11.24
CA LEU A 266 -5.07 -18.77 -10.14
C LEU A 266 -5.36 -18.09 -8.80
N PHE A 267 -5.46 -16.76 -8.81
CA PHE A 267 -5.81 -15.99 -7.62
C PHE A 267 -7.17 -16.42 -7.06
N LEU A 268 -8.20 -16.51 -7.89
CA LEU A 268 -9.54 -16.90 -7.47
C LEU A 268 -9.59 -18.34 -6.95
N MET A 269 -8.78 -19.25 -7.52
CA MET A 269 -8.68 -20.63 -7.01
C MET A 269 -8.16 -20.64 -5.56
N VAL A 270 -7.09 -19.90 -5.27
CA VAL A 270 -6.53 -19.81 -3.91
C VAL A 270 -7.47 -19.04 -2.99
N PHE A 271 -8.00 -17.90 -3.45
CA PHE A 271 -8.87 -17.04 -2.66
C PHE A 271 -10.16 -17.75 -2.24
N THR A 272 -10.81 -18.46 -3.18
CA THR A 272 -11.99 -19.26 -2.85
C THR A 272 -11.65 -20.44 -1.96
N ALA A 273 -10.51 -21.12 -2.16
CA ALA A 273 -10.08 -22.17 -1.24
C ALA A 273 -9.93 -21.66 0.20
N ILE A 274 -9.36 -20.46 0.40
CA ILE A 274 -9.29 -19.83 1.72
C ILE A 274 -10.70 -19.57 2.27
N ILE A 275 -11.58 -18.93 1.49
CA ILE A 275 -12.95 -18.61 1.93
C ILE A 275 -13.72 -19.85 2.38
N PHE A 276 -13.67 -20.94 1.59
CA PHE A 276 -14.48 -22.14 1.86
C PHE A 276 -13.87 -23.07 2.91
N PHE A 277 -12.54 -23.17 2.99
CA PHE A 277 -11.88 -24.20 3.80
C PHE A 277 -11.11 -23.64 5.01
N ALA A 278 -10.68 -22.39 4.99
CA ALA A 278 -9.86 -21.81 6.06
C ALA A 278 -10.01 -20.27 6.18
N PRO A 279 -11.23 -19.71 6.35
CA PRO A 279 -11.46 -18.27 6.31
C PRO A 279 -10.76 -17.50 7.44
N GLU A 280 -10.53 -18.14 8.59
CA GLU A 280 -9.80 -17.55 9.71
C GLU A 280 -8.27 -17.63 9.54
N LEU A 281 -7.81 -18.55 8.69
CA LEU A 281 -6.39 -18.89 8.47
C LEU A 281 -5.60 -19.07 9.79
N GLY A 282 -6.18 -19.80 10.75
CA GLY A 282 -5.57 -20.03 12.06
C GLY A 282 -5.47 -18.78 12.95
N GLY A 283 -6.37 -17.81 12.74
CA GLY A 283 -6.41 -16.57 13.51
C GLY A 283 -5.65 -15.40 12.86
N TYR A 284 -4.97 -15.61 11.74
CA TYR A 284 -4.24 -14.55 11.04
C TYR A 284 -5.16 -13.62 10.24
N PHE A 285 -6.22 -14.15 9.63
CA PHE A 285 -7.16 -13.37 8.82
C PHE A 285 -8.34 -12.87 9.65
N LEU A 286 -8.80 -13.68 10.61
CA LEU A 286 -9.86 -13.35 11.56
C LEU A 286 -9.46 -13.85 12.94
N GLU A 287 -9.21 -12.93 13.86
CA GLU A 287 -8.77 -13.25 15.21
C GLU A 287 -9.93 -13.78 16.05
N TYR A 288 -9.69 -14.87 16.79
CA TYR A 288 -10.69 -15.50 17.68
C TYR A 288 -11.36 -14.52 18.65
N ASN A 289 -10.59 -13.60 19.21
CA ASN A 289 -11.10 -12.59 20.14
C ASN A 289 -12.14 -11.67 19.48
N ASN A 290 -12.13 -11.51 18.16
CA ASN A 290 -13.10 -10.66 17.47
C ASN A 290 -14.46 -11.33 17.22
N PHE A 291 -14.59 -12.62 17.58
CA PHE A 291 -15.88 -13.32 17.69
C PHE A 291 -16.49 -13.22 19.10
N ILE A 292 -15.86 -12.44 20.00
CA ILE A 292 -16.40 -12.11 21.31
C ILE A 292 -16.89 -10.66 21.25
N PRO A 293 -18.14 -10.36 21.69
CA PRO A 293 -18.65 -9.00 21.75
C PRO A 293 -17.73 -8.08 22.54
N ALA A 294 -17.65 -6.81 22.14
CA ALA A 294 -16.86 -5.81 22.86
C ALA A 294 -17.30 -5.65 24.32
N ASP A 295 -16.34 -5.72 25.22
CA ASP A 295 -16.48 -5.41 26.65
C ASP A 295 -15.50 -4.28 27.00
N PRO A 296 -16.00 -3.04 27.19
CA PRO A 296 -15.18 -1.88 27.57
C PRO A 296 -14.45 -2.02 28.90
N LEU A 297 -14.85 -2.98 29.74
CA LEU A 297 -14.28 -3.20 31.08
C LEU A 297 -13.26 -4.35 31.10
N LYS A 298 -13.13 -5.12 30.01
CA LYS A 298 -12.25 -6.28 29.93
C LYS A 298 -11.41 -6.29 28.67
N THR A 299 -10.16 -5.89 28.82
CA THR A 299 -9.14 -6.01 27.78
C THR A 299 -8.71 -7.47 27.61
N PRO A 300 -8.69 -8.04 26.38
CA PRO A 300 -8.10 -9.35 26.13
C PRO A 300 -6.63 -9.42 26.56
N ALA A 301 -6.19 -10.61 27.01
CA ALA A 301 -4.80 -10.82 27.44
C ALA A 301 -3.77 -10.58 26.33
N HIS A 302 -4.19 -10.78 25.06
CA HIS A 302 -3.37 -10.51 23.90
C HIS A 302 -4.15 -9.66 22.89
N ILE A 303 -3.67 -8.43 22.67
CA ILE A 303 -4.16 -7.52 21.64
C ILE A 303 -3.01 -7.26 20.66
N ALA A 304 -3.26 -7.61 19.40
CA ALA A 304 -2.43 -7.27 18.26
C ALA A 304 -3.33 -6.72 17.16
N PRO A 305 -2.84 -5.81 16.31
CA PRO A 305 -3.56 -5.43 15.11
C PRO A 305 -3.55 -6.59 14.10
N VAL A 306 -4.43 -6.48 13.11
CA VAL A 306 -4.44 -7.31 11.90
C VAL A 306 -3.05 -7.41 11.26
N TRP A 307 -2.71 -8.60 10.75
CA TRP A 307 -1.35 -8.96 10.32
C TRP A 307 -0.72 -7.99 9.32
N TYR A 308 -1.50 -7.35 8.46
CA TYR A 308 -0.98 -6.41 7.48
C TYR A 308 -0.56 -5.05 8.09
N PHE A 309 -0.83 -4.78 9.37
CA PHE A 309 -0.30 -3.61 10.10
C PHE A 309 0.82 -3.95 11.09
N THR A 310 1.05 -5.23 11.36
CA THR A 310 1.97 -5.65 12.41
C THR A 310 3.44 -5.26 12.18
N PRO A 311 3.98 -5.14 10.94
CA PRO A 311 5.32 -4.60 10.75
C PRO A 311 5.46 -3.17 11.29
N PHE A 312 4.47 -2.31 11.04
CA PHE A 312 4.46 -0.92 11.50
C PHE A 312 4.21 -0.83 13.01
N TYR A 313 3.30 -1.65 13.52
CA TYR A 313 3.04 -1.76 14.96
C TYR A 313 4.27 -2.22 15.75
N SER A 314 5.05 -3.18 15.22
CA SER A 314 6.31 -3.61 15.82
C SER A 314 7.32 -2.48 15.96
N MET A 315 7.43 -1.62 14.93
CA MET A 315 8.30 -0.44 14.98
C MET A 315 7.81 0.60 15.99
N LEU A 316 6.49 0.78 16.14
CA LEU A 316 5.89 1.63 17.17
C LEU A 316 6.33 1.19 18.57
N ARG A 317 6.06 -0.07 18.92
CA ARG A 317 6.33 -0.61 20.27
C ARG A 317 7.82 -0.82 20.56
N ALA A 318 8.65 -0.97 19.52
CA ALA A 318 10.10 -1.04 19.67
C ALA A 318 10.71 0.30 20.11
N THR A 319 9.99 1.41 19.93
CA THR A 319 10.44 2.76 20.27
C THR A 319 10.22 3.03 21.76
N THR A 320 11.07 2.43 22.59
CA THR A 320 11.15 2.63 24.05
C THR A 320 12.18 3.71 24.41
N ASP A 321 12.27 4.14 25.68
CA ASP A 321 13.27 5.13 26.09
C ASP A 321 14.71 4.73 25.73
N PRO A 322 15.15 3.46 25.91
CA PRO A 322 16.44 3.01 25.40
C PRO A 322 16.59 3.18 23.87
N MET A 323 15.55 2.90 23.09
CA MET A 323 15.58 3.08 21.64
C MET A 323 15.68 4.56 21.26
N VAL A 324 14.97 5.45 21.96
CA VAL A 324 15.08 6.91 21.76
C VAL A 324 16.51 7.39 22.04
N ASN A 325 17.19 6.83 23.06
CA ASN A 325 18.60 7.10 23.31
C ASN A 325 19.49 6.66 22.14
N VAL A 326 19.22 5.49 21.57
CA VAL A 326 19.92 4.99 20.38
C VAL A 326 19.67 5.91 19.18
N LEU A 327 18.43 6.33 18.93
CA LEU A 327 18.09 7.27 17.85
C LEU A 327 18.82 8.61 18.01
N ALA A 328 18.89 9.17 19.22
CA ALA A 328 19.65 10.38 19.50
C ALA A 328 21.15 10.18 19.21
N GLY A 329 21.71 9.02 19.57
CA GLY A 329 23.08 8.64 19.24
C GLY A 329 23.32 8.54 17.73
N VAL A 330 22.39 7.93 16.98
CA VAL A 330 22.44 7.83 15.51
C VAL A 330 22.40 9.21 14.85
N VAL A 331 21.53 10.11 15.33
CA VAL A 331 21.47 11.50 14.84
C VAL A 331 22.79 12.22 15.11
N GLY A 332 23.33 12.12 16.32
CA GLY A 332 24.61 12.74 16.68
C GLY A 332 25.76 12.21 15.84
N LEU A 333 25.88 10.88 15.70
CA LEU A 333 26.90 10.25 14.87
C LEU A 333 26.77 10.65 13.40
N GLY A 334 25.56 10.65 12.84
CA GLY A 334 25.29 11.06 11.47
C GLY A 334 25.69 12.51 11.21
N ALA A 335 25.41 13.41 12.16
CA ALA A 335 25.82 14.81 12.10
C ALA A 335 27.34 14.97 12.10
N VAL A 336 28.04 14.29 13.02
CA VAL A 336 29.50 14.29 13.09
C VAL A 336 30.12 13.77 11.79
N LEU A 337 29.64 12.62 11.30
CA LEU A 337 30.12 12.05 10.03
C LEU A 337 29.88 13.00 8.85
N THR A 338 28.73 13.69 8.82
CA THR A 338 28.40 14.66 7.78
C THR A 338 29.32 15.89 7.84
N VAL A 339 29.68 16.36 9.02
CA VAL A 339 30.62 17.49 9.18
C VAL A 339 32.04 17.10 8.78
N LEU A 340 32.47 15.88 9.17
CA LEU A 340 33.83 15.40 8.91
C LEU A 340 34.04 14.98 7.46
N LYS A 341 33.09 14.26 6.86
CA LYS A 341 33.21 13.66 5.52
C LYS A 341 32.36 14.32 4.44
N GLY A 342 31.38 15.14 4.82
CA GLY A 342 30.48 15.79 3.88
C GLY A 342 31.13 16.98 3.18
N ASN A 343 30.78 17.17 1.90
CA ASN A 343 31.26 18.25 1.06
C ASN A 343 30.44 19.55 1.22
N PHE A 344 30.02 19.85 2.45
CA PHE A 344 29.22 21.05 2.75
C PHE A 344 30.11 22.25 3.04
N SER A 345 29.63 23.45 2.68
CA SER A 345 30.27 24.71 3.08
C SER A 345 30.32 24.85 4.61
N GLY A 346 31.19 25.73 5.14
CA GLY A 346 31.28 25.95 6.59
C GLY A 346 29.92 26.29 7.23
N LYS A 347 29.10 27.11 6.55
CA LYS A 347 27.72 27.40 6.97
C LYS A 347 26.82 26.16 6.96
N GLY A 348 26.94 25.31 5.93
CA GLY A 348 26.21 24.05 5.84
C GLY A 348 26.57 23.07 6.98
N LYS A 349 27.86 22.97 7.32
CA LYS A 349 28.31 22.14 8.45
C LYS A 349 27.76 22.62 9.80
N ILE A 350 27.75 23.94 10.03
CA ILE A 350 27.13 24.53 11.24
C ILE A 350 25.63 24.23 11.26
N ALA A 351 24.93 24.43 10.14
CA ALA A 351 23.51 24.13 10.03
C ALA A 351 23.20 22.67 10.36
N THR A 352 24.01 21.70 9.88
CA THR A 352 23.86 20.29 10.23
C THR A 352 23.98 20.04 11.73
N LEU A 353 24.96 20.64 12.41
CA LEU A 353 25.13 20.48 13.85
C LEU A 353 23.96 21.08 14.64
N VAL A 354 23.46 22.25 14.22
CA VAL A 354 22.29 22.90 14.84
C VAL A 354 21.04 22.03 14.67
N ILE A 355 20.78 21.53 13.46
CA ILE A 355 19.65 20.63 13.19
C ILE A 355 19.75 19.36 14.05
N ALA A 356 20.94 18.76 14.15
CA ALA A 356 21.15 17.58 14.96
C ALA A 356 20.95 17.84 16.46
N ALA A 357 21.44 18.97 16.97
CA ALA A 357 21.25 19.38 18.35
C ALA A 357 19.76 19.61 18.66
N VAL A 358 19.02 20.28 17.76
CA VAL A 358 17.56 20.46 17.88
C VAL A 358 16.85 19.10 17.85
N ALA A 359 17.19 18.22 16.91
CA ALA A 359 16.58 16.90 16.83
C ALA A 359 16.84 16.05 18.09
N ILE A 360 18.06 16.06 18.62
CA ILE A 360 18.40 15.39 19.88
C ILE A 360 17.64 16.02 21.05
N PHE A 361 17.56 17.34 21.12
CA PHE A 361 16.78 18.04 22.14
C PHE A 361 15.31 17.61 22.10
N LEU A 362 14.68 17.59 20.93
CA LEU A 362 13.30 17.14 20.76
C LEU A 362 13.13 15.66 21.15
N LEU A 363 14.07 14.79 20.74
CA LEU A 363 14.09 13.37 21.10
C LEU A 363 14.11 13.16 22.62
N LYS A 364 14.77 14.06 23.36
CA LYS A 364 14.86 14.01 24.83
C LYS A 364 13.76 14.76 25.56
N THR A 365 13.03 15.63 24.86
CA THR A 365 11.97 16.44 25.45
C THR A 365 10.62 15.72 25.43
N PHE A 366 10.31 15.03 24.33
CA PHE A 366 9.05 14.29 24.18
C PHE A 366 9.20 12.83 24.58
N ASP A 367 8.07 12.23 25.01
CA ASP A 367 8.04 10.85 25.48
C ASP A 367 8.29 9.84 24.34
N ALA A 368 8.72 8.63 24.71
CA ALA A 368 8.90 7.55 23.76
C ALA A 368 7.59 7.15 23.06
N LYS A 369 6.43 7.37 23.71
CA LYS A 369 5.10 7.11 23.13
C LYS A 369 4.89 7.96 21.87
N PHE A 370 5.17 9.25 21.91
CA PHE A 370 5.11 10.15 20.76
C PHE A 370 6.06 9.68 19.66
N TRP A 371 7.31 9.38 20.01
CA TRP A 371 8.28 8.91 19.03
C TRP A 371 7.89 7.57 18.40
N GLY A 372 7.22 6.67 19.13
CA GLY A 372 6.65 5.45 18.56
C GLY A 372 5.62 5.74 17.47
N VAL A 373 4.77 6.74 17.67
CA VAL A 373 3.81 7.19 16.63
C VAL A 373 4.53 7.80 15.43
N VAL A 374 5.55 8.62 15.67
CA VAL A 374 6.38 9.21 14.61
C VAL A 374 7.12 8.14 13.82
N VAL A 375 7.67 7.12 14.48
CA VAL A 375 8.36 5.99 13.84
C VAL A 375 7.38 5.17 13.02
N MET A 376 6.20 4.86 13.55
CA MET A 376 5.17 4.12 12.80
C MET A 376 4.71 4.88 11.55
N GLY A 377 4.33 6.16 11.70
CA GLY A 377 3.89 7.00 10.58
C GLY A 377 5.02 7.26 9.59
N GLY A 378 6.23 7.53 10.10
CA GLY A 378 7.44 7.74 9.32
C GLY A 378 7.80 6.50 8.49
N ALA A 379 7.54 5.29 8.99
CA ALA A 379 7.81 4.07 8.25
C ALA A 379 6.92 3.92 7.01
N VAL A 380 5.71 4.47 7.02
CA VAL A 380 4.84 4.52 5.84
C VAL A 380 5.19 5.72 4.96
N VAL A 381 5.38 6.90 5.57
CA VAL A 381 5.64 8.16 4.85
C VAL A 381 6.98 8.14 4.10
N ILE A 382 8.01 7.44 4.61
CA ILE A 382 9.31 7.34 3.94
C ILE A 382 9.20 6.75 2.52
N LEU A 383 8.18 5.92 2.27
CA LEU A 383 7.93 5.33 0.96
C LEU A 383 7.65 6.41 -0.09
N PHE A 384 6.98 7.52 0.25
CA PHE A 384 6.74 8.63 -0.68
C PHE A 384 8.04 9.19 -1.25
N PHE A 385 9.11 9.18 -0.46
CA PHE A 385 10.39 9.78 -0.83
C PHE A 385 11.29 8.85 -1.65
N LEU A 386 10.89 7.59 -1.84
CA LEU A 386 11.67 6.58 -2.55
C LEU A 386 12.22 7.03 -3.93
N PRO A 387 11.47 7.77 -4.79
CA PRO A 387 11.99 8.30 -6.06
C PRO A 387 13.22 9.20 -5.93
N TRP A 388 13.39 9.85 -4.78
CA TRP A 388 14.49 10.77 -4.50
C TRP A 388 15.55 10.16 -3.57
N LEU A 389 15.28 9.00 -2.99
CA LEU A 389 16.25 8.28 -2.17
C LEU A 389 17.12 7.33 -3.01
N ASP A 390 16.58 6.75 -4.09
CA ASP A 390 17.33 5.84 -4.96
C ASP A 390 18.13 6.56 -6.04
N HIS A 391 19.45 6.60 -5.83
CA HIS A 391 20.40 7.20 -6.74
C HIS A 391 21.20 6.19 -7.59
N SER A 392 20.79 4.92 -7.64
CA SER A 392 21.44 3.96 -8.52
C SER A 392 21.46 4.45 -9.97
N PRO A 393 22.51 4.22 -10.78
CA PRO A 393 22.49 4.62 -12.19
C PRO A 393 21.51 3.78 -13.04
N VAL A 394 21.09 2.60 -12.55
CA VAL A 394 20.19 1.67 -13.27
C VAL A 394 18.88 1.47 -12.51
N LYS A 395 17.76 1.27 -13.23
CA LYS A 395 16.44 1.11 -12.61
C LYS A 395 16.24 -0.29 -12.03
N SER A 396 16.30 -1.31 -12.90
CA SER A 396 16.01 -2.69 -12.52
C SER A 396 17.12 -3.31 -11.67
N ILE A 397 16.75 -4.03 -10.61
CA ILE A 397 17.67 -4.81 -9.77
C ILE A 397 18.42 -5.89 -10.57
N ARG A 398 17.91 -6.29 -11.74
CA ARG A 398 18.58 -7.27 -12.62
C ARG A 398 19.98 -6.82 -13.05
N TYR A 399 20.15 -5.51 -13.21
CA TYR A 399 21.40 -4.90 -13.67
C TYR A 399 22.17 -4.18 -12.57
N ARG A 400 21.68 -4.23 -11.33
CA ARG A 400 22.43 -3.74 -10.16
C ARG A 400 23.49 -4.76 -9.74
N PRO A 401 24.53 -4.32 -9.00
CA PRO A 401 25.46 -5.24 -8.35
C PRO A 401 24.71 -6.29 -7.51
N ASP A 402 25.16 -7.55 -7.54
CA ASP A 402 24.37 -8.66 -6.97
C ASP A 402 24.14 -8.52 -5.45
N TRP A 403 25.00 -7.79 -4.74
CA TRP A 403 24.80 -7.51 -3.31
C TRP A 403 23.55 -6.66 -3.02
N HIS A 404 23.04 -5.90 -3.99
CA HIS A 404 21.76 -5.20 -3.86
C HIS A 404 20.62 -6.19 -3.69
N LYS A 405 20.67 -7.37 -4.34
CA LYS A 405 19.65 -8.42 -4.16
C LYS A 405 19.65 -8.94 -2.73
N TYR A 406 20.83 -9.11 -2.12
CA TYR A 406 20.93 -9.48 -0.70
C TYR A 406 20.39 -8.38 0.20
N MET A 407 20.68 -7.10 -0.06
CA MET A 407 20.14 -5.98 0.70
C MET A 407 18.60 -5.96 0.70
N TYR A 408 17.98 -6.15 -0.47
CA TYR A 408 16.52 -6.25 -0.58
C TYR A 408 15.98 -7.53 0.06
N GLY A 409 16.70 -8.66 -0.05
CA GLY A 409 16.33 -9.91 0.62
C GLY A 409 16.31 -9.76 2.14
N VAL A 410 17.35 -9.15 2.71
CA VAL A 410 17.44 -8.84 4.15
C VAL A 410 16.33 -7.87 4.57
N PHE A 411 16.02 -6.86 3.75
CA PHE A 411 14.87 -5.96 3.98
C PHE A 411 13.54 -6.72 4.07
N VAL A 412 13.27 -7.64 3.13
CA VAL A 412 12.06 -8.47 3.16
C VAL A 412 12.03 -9.34 4.41
N VAL A 413 13.16 -9.97 4.77
CA VAL A 413 13.25 -10.79 5.99
C VAL A 413 12.93 -9.96 7.23
N PHE A 414 13.53 -8.78 7.39
CA PHE A 414 13.23 -7.91 8.53
C PHE A 414 11.76 -7.45 8.53
N PHE A 415 11.20 -7.12 7.37
CA PHE A 415 9.79 -6.74 7.27
C PHE A 415 8.85 -7.88 7.72
N LEU A 416 9.14 -9.12 7.32
CA LEU A 416 8.38 -10.30 7.74
C LEU A 416 8.58 -10.64 9.22
N VAL A 417 9.81 -10.51 9.75
CA VAL A 417 10.10 -10.71 11.17
C VAL A 417 9.38 -9.67 12.03
N LEU A 418 9.39 -8.40 11.62
CA LEU A 418 8.62 -7.34 12.26
C LEU A 418 7.12 -7.64 12.20
N GLY A 419 6.63 -8.14 11.06
CA GLY A 419 5.25 -8.60 10.93
C GLY A 419 4.89 -9.71 11.91
N TYR A 420 5.73 -10.73 12.01
CA TYR A 420 5.54 -11.83 12.95
C TYR A 420 5.57 -11.36 14.41
N LEU A 421 6.58 -10.58 14.81
CA LEU A 421 6.74 -10.09 16.18
C LEU A 421 5.60 -9.16 16.61
N GLY A 422 4.94 -8.48 15.67
CA GLY A 422 3.82 -7.60 15.99
C GLY A 422 2.53 -8.37 16.33
N ILE A 423 2.47 -9.65 15.96
CA ILE A 423 1.42 -10.60 16.36
C ILE A 423 1.77 -11.28 17.69
N GLN A 424 3.03 -11.24 18.14
CA GLN A 424 3.44 -11.90 19.36
C GLN A 424 3.39 -10.95 20.58
N PRO A 425 3.15 -11.50 21.78
CA PRO A 425 3.34 -10.75 23.02
C PRO A 425 4.76 -10.16 23.12
N PRO A 426 4.94 -9.02 23.80
CA PRO A 426 6.27 -8.47 24.08
C PRO A 426 7.11 -9.38 24.96
N THR A 427 8.34 -9.61 24.50
CA THR A 427 9.43 -10.26 25.23
C THR A 427 10.69 -9.41 25.07
N ASP A 428 11.66 -9.55 25.96
CA ASP A 428 12.91 -8.78 25.90
C ASP A 428 13.67 -9.03 24.59
N ILE A 429 13.79 -10.31 24.21
CA ILE A 429 14.45 -10.72 22.96
C ILE A 429 13.68 -10.21 21.75
N GLY A 430 12.34 -10.37 21.73
CA GLY A 430 11.52 -9.89 20.63
C GLY A 430 11.60 -8.37 20.48
N THR A 431 11.67 -7.63 21.58
CA THR A 431 11.82 -6.17 21.58
C THR A 431 13.16 -5.76 20.99
N LEU A 432 14.26 -6.42 21.37
CA LEU A 432 15.58 -6.15 20.81
C LEU A 432 15.62 -6.43 19.30
N ILE A 433 15.05 -7.56 18.85
CA ILE A 433 14.96 -7.90 17.43
C ILE A 433 14.14 -6.84 16.68
N ALA A 434 13.02 -6.40 17.23
CA ALA A 434 12.18 -5.36 16.63
C ALA A 434 12.91 -4.00 16.56
N GLN A 435 13.72 -3.65 17.56
CA GLN A 435 14.56 -2.45 17.54
C GLN A 435 15.61 -2.51 16.43
N VAL A 436 16.33 -3.63 16.31
CA VAL A 436 17.30 -3.85 15.22
C VAL A 436 16.60 -3.79 13.86
N GLY A 437 15.45 -4.45 13.73
CA GLY A 437 14.65 -4.42 12.51
C GLY A 437 14.15 -3.02 12.15
N THR A 438 13.79 -2.21 13.15
CA THR A 438 13.40 -0.81 12.96
C THR A 438 14.56 0.03 12.44
N LEU A 439 15.74 -0.11 13.05
CA LEU A 439 16.96 0.57 12.59
C LEU A 439 17.33 0.14 11.17
N PHE A 440 17.21 -1.15 10.85
CA PHE A 440 17.46 -1.66 9.51
C PHE A 440 16.44 -1.12 8.49
N TYR A 441 15.14 -1.11 8.84
CA TYR A 441 14.08 -0.60 7.96
C TYR A 441 14.35 0.86 7.57
N PHE A 442 14.57 1.75 8.55
CA PHE A 442 14.88 3.14 8.27
C PHE A 442 16.26 3.30 7.62
N GLY A 443 17.26 2.53 8.04
CA GLY A 443 18.58 2.53 7.44
C GLY A 443 18.56 2.15 5.96
N PHE A 444 17.73 1.18 5.56
CA PHE A 444 17.55 0.77 4.18
C PHE A 444 17.14 1.95 3.29
N PHE A 445 16.14 2.74 3.70
CA PHE A 445 15.67 3.89 2.94
C PHE A 445 16.55 5.13 3.11
N LEU A 446 16.88 5.51 4.34
CA LEU A 446 17.62 6.73 4.63
C LEU A 446 19.05 6.66 4.09
N LEU A 447 19.69 5.49 4.08
CA LEU A 447 21.04 5.33 3.54
C LEU A 447 21.04 5.01 2.03
N MET A 448 19.86 4.81 1.41
CA MET A 448 19.72 4.52 -0.01
C MET A 448 20.43 5.52 -0.93
N PRO A 449 20.46 6.85 -0.65
CA PRO A 449 21.19 7.81 -1.47
C PRO A 449 22.69 7.51 -1.65
N TRP A 450 23.27 6.76 -0.70
CA TRP A 450 24.66 6.34 -0.70
C TRP A 450 24.81 4.91 -1.19
N TRP A 451 24.15 3.93 -0.54
CA TRP A 451 24.41 2.53 -0.84
C TRP A 451 23.93 2.12 -2.23
N SER A 452 22.87 2.74 -2.76
CA SER A 452 22.35 2.43 -4.10
C SER A 452 23.30 2.79 -5.25
N LYS A 453 24.30 3.65 -4.98
CA LYS A 453 25.35 4.04 -5.94
C LYS A 453 26.55 3.09 -5.91
N LEU A 454 26.70 2.28 -4.88
CA LEU A 454 27.90 1.47 -4.67
C LEU A 454 27.90 0.21 -5.54
N GLY A 455 29.07 -0.11 -6.08
CA GLY A 455 29.32 -1.25 -6.97
C GLY A 455 29.16 -0.90 -8.46
N THR A 456 29.55 -1.83 -9.31
CA THR A 456 29.52 -1.66 -10.78
C THR A 456 28.25 -2.30 -11.36
N PRO A 457 27.34 -1.52 -11.98
CA PRO A 457 26.18 -2.07 -12.66
C PRO A 457 26.57 -2.94 -13.85
N LYS A 458 25.70 -3.90 -14.17
CA LYS A 458 25.75 -4.65 -15.43
C LYS A 458 25.22 -3.76 -16.56
N ALA A 459 25.62 -4.04 -17.80
CA ALA A 459 25.08 -3.35 -18.96
C ALA A 459 23.56 -3.60 -19.08
N VAL A 460 22.79 -2.51 -19.15
CA VAL A 460 21.35 -2.57 -19.45
C VAL A 460 21.21 -2.74 -20.97
N PRO A 461 20.37 -3.65 -21.46
CA PRO A 461 20.18 -3.84 -22.89
C PRO A 461 19.59 -2.58 -23.53
N GLU A 462 19.94 -2.31 -24.79
CA GLU A 462 19.41 -1.15 -25.54
C GLU A 462 17.92 -1.29 -25.86
N ARG A 463 17.46 -2.53 -26.01
CA ARG A 463 16.09 -2.94 -26.34
C ARG A 463 15.55 -3.84 -25.25
N VAL A 464 14.23 -3.97 -25.18
CA VAL A 464 13.57 -4.89 -24.26
C VAL A 464 14.00 -6.34 -24.58
N THR A 465 14.50 -7.06 -23.58
CA THR A 465 14.87 -8.47 -23.73
C THR A 465 13.61 -9.31 -23.73
N PHE A 466 13.36 -9.99 -24.84
CA PHE A 466 12.17 -10.81 -25.04
C PHE A 466 12.55 -12.13 -25.70
N HIS A 467 12.10 -13.22 -25.10
CA HIS A 467 12.16 -14.55 -25.68
C HIS A 467 10.72 -14.98 -25.95
N PRO A 468 10.32 -15.17 -27.22
CA PRO A 468 9.00 -15.73 -27.51
C PRO A 468 8.90 -17.11 -26.86
N HIS A 469 7.75 -17.37 -26.22
CA HIS A 469 7.45 -18.62 -25.54
C HIS A 469 7.25 -19.78 -26.51
#